data_AF-A0A0S7WR79-F1
#
_entry.id   AF-A0A0S7WR79-F1
#
_cell.length_a   1.000
_cell.length_b   1.000
_cell.length_c   1.000
_cell.angle_alpha   90.00
_cell.angle_beta   90.00
_cell.angle_gamma   90.00
#
_symmetry.space_group_name_H-M   'P 1'
#
loop_
_entity.id
_entity.type
_entity.pdbx_description
1 polymer ?
#
loop_
_entity_poly.entity_id
_entity_poly.type
_entity_poly.pdbx_seq_one_letter_code
_entity_poly.pdbx_strand_id
1 'polypeptide(L)'
;MPLFITASWMDPEVMHQSAELARTRDEIRQALTRAAAVEVATGEEEDAIACALAAVDLRIAKAKRAAVRGLIYQYRERVVTAPEDDLTLARLEAEVERNREIYNTLLEQSGAAELSKAVGELEIGRSFEILVSPSLPLTPVSPDRKKALCLGALVGLVLGIVAVFVAEYADRSLKSIEEAEEYLELPVLGTIPPIEQS
;
A
#
# COMPACT_ATOMS: atom_id res chain seq x y z
N MET A 1 -21.85 0.91 -9.73
CA MET A 1 -22.95 1.72 -10.31
C MET A 1 -22.98 1.43 -11.80
N PRO A 2 -23.76 0.45 -12.30
CA PRO A 2 -23.80 0.11 -13.72
C PRO A 2 -24.99 0.82 -14.39
N LEU A 3 -24.74 1.53 -15.48
CA LEU A 3 -25.77 2.09 -16.35
C LEU A 3 -26.17 1.04 -17.38
N PHE A 4 -27.19 0.25 -17.06
CA PHE A 4 -27.90 -0.52 -18.07
C PHE A 4 -28.75 0.45 -18.89
N ILE A 5 -28.31 0.76 -20.11
CA ILE A 5 -29.16 1.44 -21.09
C ILE A 5 -30.14 0.37 -21.61
N THR A 6 -31.28 0.26 -20.93
CA THR A 6 -32.42 -0.50 -21.44
C THR A 6 -33.09 0.31 -22.54
N ALA A 7 -32.55 0.25 -23.76
CA ALA A 7 -33.25 0.77 -24.94
C ALA A 7 -34.46 -0.13 -25.21
N SER A 8 -35.57 0.21 -24.54
CA SER A 8 -36.88 -0.39 -24.76
C SER A 8 -37.52 0.22 -26.00
N TRP A 9 -38.29 -0.56 -26.75
CA TRP A 9 -39.03 -0.14 -27.95
C TRP A 9 -40.04 1.02 -27.71
N MET A 10 -40.17 1.49 -26.46
CA MET A 10 -41.02 2.59 -26.00
C MET A 10 -40.23 3.86 -25.62
N ASP A 11 -38.95 3.97 -25.96
CA ASP A 11 -38.16 5.19 -25.76
C ASP A 11 -38.80 6.38 -26.53
N PRO A 12 -39.07 7.53 -25.88
CA PRO A 12 -39.73 8.69 -26.51
C PRO A 12 -39.08 9.14 -27.82
N GLU A 13 -37.77 8.97 -27.96
CA GLU A 13 -37.01 9.40 -29.14
C GLU A 13 -37.29 8.50 -30.36
N VAL A 14 -37.44 7.19 -30.14
CA VAL A 14 -37.78 6.20 -31.20
C VAL A 14 -39.25 6.34 -31.62
N MET A 15 -40.12 6.69 -30.68
CA MET A 15 -41.53 7.01 -30.98
C MET A 15 -41.67 8.30 -31.77
N HIS A 16 -40.84 9.31 -31.49
CA HIS A 16 -40.84 10.56 -32.26
C HIS A 16 -40.37 10.34 -33.71
N GLN A 17 -39.31 9.57 -33.93
CA GLN A 17 -38.79 9.28 -35.26
C GLN A 17 -39.73 8.39 -36.10
N SER A 18 -40.41 7.42 -35.47
CA SER A 18 -41.40 6.59 -36.16
C SER A 18 -42.68 7.37 -36.52
N ALA A 19 -43.07 8.34 -35.69
CA ALA A 19 -44.16 9.28 -36.00
C ALA A 19 -43.81 10.20 -37.17
N GLU A 20 -42.57 10.69 -37.26
CA GLU A 20 -42.12 11.49 -38.41
C GLU A 20 -42.11 10.67 -39.71
N LEU A 21 -41.61 9.43 -39.68
CA LEU A 21 -41.64 8.53 -40.84
C LEU A 21 -43.06 8.16 -41.28
N ALA A 22 -44.03 8.13 -40.37
CA ALA A 22 -45.44 7.90 -40.70
C ALA A 22 -46.04 9.13 -41.40
N ARG A 23 -45.77 10.35 -40.90
CA ARG A 23 -46.24 11.60 -41.52
C ARG A 23 -45.71 11.78 -42.93
N THR A 24 -44.40 11.60 -43.14
CA THR A 24 -43.79 11.73 -44.47
C THR A 24 -44.33 10.68 -45.46
N ARG A 25 -44.68 9.48 -44.97
CA ARG A 25 -45.30 8.44 -45.80
C ARG A 25 -46.71 8.81 -46.24
N ASP A 26 -47.51 9.36 -45.34
CA ASP A 26 -48.88 9.76 -45.64
C ASP A 26 -48.93 10.98 -46.56
N GLU A 27 -47.98 11.93 -46.42
CA GLU A 27 -47.84 13.06 -47.34
C GLU A 27 -47.49 12.62 -48.77
N ILE A 28 -46.55 11.67 -48.92
CA ILE A 28 -46.21 11.10 -50.23
C ILE A 28 -47.41 10.34 -50.81
N ARG A 29 -48.16 9.61 -49.98
CA ARG A 29 -49.35 8.86 -50.41
C ARG A 29 -50.46 9.78 -50.89
N GLN A 30 -50.69 10.90 -50.22
CA GLN A 30 -51.67 11.91 -50.61
C GLN A 30 -51.25 12.69 -51.87
N ALA A 31 -49.95 12.96 -52.05
CA ALA A 31 -49.43 13.54 -53.28
C ALA A 31 -49.62 12.60 -54.48
N LEU A 32 -49.38 11.29 -54.28
CA LEU A 32 -49.63 10.26 -55.30
C LEU A 32 -51.11 10.09 -55.63
N THR A 33 -52.03 10.21 -54.65
CA THR A 33 -53.47 10.13 -54.94
C THR A 33 -53.99 11.35 -55.69
N ARG A 34 -53.45 12.55 -55.41
CA ARG A 34 -53.78 13.77 -56.18
C ARG A 34 -53.23 13.73 -57.59
N ALA A 35 -52.03 13.18 -57.80
CA ALA A 35 -51.48 12.95 -59.13
C ALA A 35 -52.30 11.90 -59.90
N ALA A 36 -52.62 10.77 -59.27
CA ALA A 36 -53.42 9.71 -59.86
C ALA A 36 -54.86 10.13 -60.21
N ALA A 37 -55.45 11.09 -59.49
CA ALA A 37 -56.80 11.61 -59.78
C ALA A 37 -56.85 12.53 -61.01
N VAL A 38 -55.70 13.06 -61.47
CA VAL A 38 -55.61 13.96 -62.63
C VAL A 38 -55.35 13.19 -63.94
N GLU A 39 -54.85 11.95 -63.87
CA GLU A 39 -54.35 11.18 -65.04
C GLU A 39 -55.29 10.10 -65.60
N VAL A 40 -56.54 9.98 -65.13
CA VAL A 40 -57.51 8.97 -65.64
C VAL A 40 -58.09 9.33 -67.03
N ALA A 41 -57.57 10.35 -67.73
CA ALA A 41 -58.20 10.90 -68.93
C ALA A 41 -57.53 10.62 -70.29
N THR A 42 -56.34 10.02 -70.39
CA THR A 42 -55.66 9.86 -71.72
C THR A 42 -54.87 8.55 -71.83
N GLY A 43 -55.45 7.58 -72.56
CA GLY A 43 -55.02 6.18 -72.64
C GLY A 43 -53.89 5.84 -73.62
N GLU A 44 -52.82 6.65 -73.69
CA GLU A 44 -51.58 6.27 -74.41
C GLU A 44 -50.29 6.44 -73.55
N GLU A 45 -50.40 6.91 -72.31
CA GLU A 45 -49.26 7.18 -71.41
C GLU A 45 -49.04 6.13 -70.30
N GLU A 46 -49.86 5.07 -70.24
CA GLU A 46 -49.83 4.08 -69.15
C GLU A 46 -48.50 3.30 -69.07
N ASP A 47 -47.89 2.95 -70.21
CA ASP A 47 -46.62 2.23 -70.25
C ASP A 47 -45.41 3.10 -69.86
N ALA A 48 -45.43 4.39 -70.21
CA ALA A 48 -44.37 5.33 -69.85
C ALA A 48 -44.38 5.63 -68.35
N ILE A 49 -45.57 5.77 -67.76
CA ILE A 49 -45.76 6.01 -66.32
C ILE A 49 -45.42 4.76 -65.51
N ALA A 50 -45.81 3.56 -65.98
CA ALA A 50 -45.43 2.29 -65.35
C ALA A 50 -43.90 2.10 -65.30
N CYS A 51 -43.20 2.48 -66.37
CA CYS A 51 -41.75 2.44 -66.45
C CYS A 51 -41.08 3.46 -65.49
N ALA A 52 -41.67 4.65 -65.34
CA ALA A 52 -41.21 5.67 -64.40
C ALA A 52 -41.38 5.24 -62.92
N LEU A 53 -42.53 4.63 -62.58
CA LEU A 53 -42.78 4.07 -61.24
C LEU A 53 -41.79 2.94 -60.90
N ALA A 54 -41.57 2.00 -61.83
CA ALA A 54 -40.61 0.91 -61.63
C ALA A 54 -39.17 1.43 -61.43
N ALA A 55 -38.79 2.51 -62.12
CA ALA A 55 -37.49 3.16 -61.93
C ALA A 55 -37.35 3.81 -60.55
N VAL A 56 -38.42 4.41 -60.01
CA VAL A 56 -38.45 4.99 -58.65
C VAL A 56 -38.36 3.90 -57.58
N ASP A 57 -39.12 2.82 -57.71
CA ASP A 57 -39.07 1.68 -56.78
C ASP A 57 -37.68 1.05 -56.74
N LEU A 58 -37.03 0.93 -57.91
CA LEU A 58 -35.65 0.45 -58.01
C LEU A 58 -34.68 1.39 -57.27
N ARG A 59 -34.87 2.70 -57.34
CA ARG A 59 -34.04 3.69 -56.62
C ARG A 59 -34.25 3.58 -55.11
N ILE A 60 -35.48 3.45 -54.64
CA ILE A 60 -35.81 3.26 -53.23
C ILE A 60 -35.20 1.96 -52.70
N ALA A 61 -35.35 0.85 -53.45
CA ALA A 61 -34.78 -0.44 -53.08
C ALA A 61 -33.24 -0.40 -53.04
N LYS A 62 -32.60 0.28 -54.00
CA LYS A 62 -31.14 0.51 -54.00
C LYS A 62 -30.69 1.37 -52.82
N ALA A 63 -31.40 2.46 -52.52
CA ALA A 63 -31.10 3.32 -51.38
C ALA A 63 -31.24 2.56 -50.05
N LYS A 64 -32.31 1.77 -49.89
CA LYS A 64 -32.52 0.91 -48.72
C LYS A 64 -31.40 -0.13 -48.58
N ARG A 65 -31.01 -0.79 -49.69
CA ARG A 65 -29.88 -1.72 -49.68
C ARG A 65 -28.56 -1.03 -49.30
N ALA A 66 -28.31 0.17 -49.80
CA ALA A 66 -27.10 0.94 -49.47
C ALA A 66 -27.08 1.34 -47.98
N ALA A 67 -28.21 1.81 -47.44
CA ALA A 67 -28.34 2.16 -46.03
C ALA A 67 -28.11 0.95 -45.11
N VAL A 68 -28.77 -0.19 -45.40
CA VAL A 68 -28.59 -1.44 -44.63
C VAL A 68 -27.16 -1.94 -44.72
N ARG A 69 -26.53 -1.82 -45.90
CA ARG A 69 -25.13 -2.20 -46.08
C ARG A 69 -24.19 -1.32 -45.26
N GLY A 70 -24.44 -0.01 -45.19
CA GLY A 70 -23.70 0.92 -44.33
C GLY A 70 -23.80 0.54 -42.86
N LEU A 71 -25.01 0.21 -42.38
CA LEU A 71 -25.23 -0.27 -41.01
C LEU A 71 -24.45 -1.56 -40.73
N ILE A 72 -24.44 -2.53 -41.66
CA ILE A 72 -23.67 -3.77 -41.52
C ILE A 72 -22.16 -3.48 -41.41
N TYR A 73 -21.64 -2.55 -42.20
CA TYR A 73 -20.22 -2.17 -42.10
C TYR A 73 -19.88 -1.52 -40.76
N GLN A 74 -20.69 -0.58 -40.28
CA GLN A 74 -20.49 0.05 -38.97
C GLN A 74 -20.58 -0.95 -37.82
N TYR A 75 -21.54 -1.88 -37.86
CA TYR A 75 -21.63 -2.95 -36.87
C TYR A 75 -20.44 -3.89 -36.94
N ARG A 76 -19.99 -4.26 -38.15
CA ARG A 76 -18.82 -5.13 -38.32
C ARG A 76 -17.55 -4.49 -37.77
N GLU A 77 -17.37 -3.20 -37.95
CA GLU A 77 -16.23 -2.44 -37.40
C GLU A 77 -16.28 -2.39 -35.87
N ARG A 78 -17.46 -2.14 -35.28
CA ARG A 78 -17.66 -2.18 -33.81
C ARG A 78 -17.48 -3.57 -33.21
N VAL A 79 -17.85 -4.62 -33.93
CA VAL A 79 -17.64 -6.01 -33.51
C VAL A 79 -16.16 -6.38 -33.56
N VAL A 80 -15.37 -5.77 -34.45
CA VAL A 80 -13.91 -5.95 -34.50
C VAL A 80 -13.20 -5.20 -33.37
N THR A 81 -13.80 -4.15 -32.80
CA THR A 81 -13.26 -3.44 -31.63
C THR A 81 -13.79 -3.94 -30.28
N ALA A 82 -14.91 -4.67 -30.25
CA ALA A 82 -15.41 -5.40 -29.06
C ALA A 82 -14.44 -6.41 -28.38
N PRO A 83 -13.42 -7.01 -29.05
CA PRO A 83 -12.47 -7.92 -28.40
C PRO A 83 -11.69 -7.27 -27.26
N GLU A 84 -11.47 -5.95 -27.27
CA GLU A 84 -10.74 -5.26 -26.21
C GLU A 84 -11.52 -5.24 -24.89
N ASP A 85 -12.84 -5.10 -24.97
CA ASP A 85 -13.72 -5.12 -23.79
C ASP A 85 -13.79 -6.51 -23.17
N ASP A 86 -13.89 -7.56 -24.00
CA ASP A 86 -13.90 -8.96 -23.53
C ASP A 86 -12.55 -9.36 -22.90
N LEU A 87 -11.43 -8.94 -23.50
CA LEU A 87 -10.09 -9.17 -22.94
C LEU A 87 -9.88 -8.41 -21.63
N THR A 88 -10.40 -7.18 -21.55
CA THR A 88 -10.34 -6.37 -20.34
C THR A 88 -11.18 -7.00 -19.24
N LEU A 89 -12.40 -7.45 -19.55
CA LEU A 89 -13.27 -8.16 -18.62
C LEU A 89 -12.60 -9.43 -18.09
N ALA A 90 -12.07 -10.28 -18.98
CA ALA A 90 -11.37 -11.51 -18.60
C ALA A 90 -10.14 -11.23 -17.72
N ARG A 91 -9.40 -10.15 -17.99
CA ARG A 91 -8.27 -9.70 -17.15
C ARG A 91 -8.75 -9.28 -15.76
N LEU A 92 -9.81 -8.47 -15.67
CA LEU A 92 -10.36 -8.02 -14.40
C LEU A 92 -10.93 -9.19 -13.58
N GLU A 93 -11.62 -10.13 -14.23
CA GLU A 93 -12.15 -11.34 -13.59
C GLU A 93 -11.02 -12.19 -13.00
N ALA A 94 -9.94 -12.40 -13.77
CA ALA A 94 -8.75 -13.10 -13.27
C ALA A 94 -8.07 -12.36 -12.11
N GLU A 95 -8.09 -11.03 -12.10
CA GLU A 95 -7.52 -10.22 -11.02
C GLU A 95 -8.37 -10.30 -9.73
N VAL A 96 -9.70 -10.27 -9.87
CA VAL A 96 -10.63 -10.49 -8.75
C VAL A 96 -10.42 -11.87 -8.14
N GLU A 97 -10.30 -12.90 -8.96
CA GLU A 97 -10.13 -14.27 -8.49
C GLU A 97 -8.79 -14.46 -7.76
N ARG A 98 -7.71 -13.91 -8.32
CA ARG A 98 -6.39 -13.90 -7.65
C ARG A 98 -6.45 -13.19 -6.30
N ASN A 99 -7.13 -12.04 -6.23
CA ASN A 99 -7.24 -11.28 -4.99
C ASN A 99 -8.06 -12.03 -3.93
N ARG A 100 -9.10 -12.78 -4.33
CA ARG A 100 -9.84 -13.65 -3.42
C ARG A 100 -8.98 -14.79 -2.88
N GLU A 101 -8.17 -15.41 -3.72
CA GLU A 101 -7.26 -16.48 -3.31
C GLU A 101 -6.23 -15.97 -2.28
N ILE A 102 -5.63 -14.80 -2.54
CA ILE A 102 -4.72 -14.14 -1.60
C ILE A 102 -5.42 -13.84 -0.29
N TYR A 103 -6.63 -13.28 -0.34
CA TYR A 103 -7.41 -12.97 0.85
C TYR A 103 -7.70 -14.22 1.69
N ASN A 104 -8.15 -15.32 1.05
CA ASN A 104 -8.43 -16.58 1.73
C ASN A 104 -7.16 -17.17 2.37
N THR A 105 -6.03 -17.13 1.65
CA THR A 105 -4.74 -17.59 2.17
C THR A 105 -4.31 -16.78 3.40
N LEU A 106 -4.44 -15.45 3.36
CA LEU A 106 -4.12 -14.59 4.48
C LEU A 106 -5.05 -14.83 5.67
N LEU A 107 -6.34 -15.08 5.42
CA LEU A 107 -7.31 -15.42 6.45
C LEU A 107 -6.93 -16.73 7.15
N GLU A 108 -6.59 -17.77 6.39
CA GLU A 108 -6.14 -19.06 6.94
C GLU A 108 -4.84 -18.91 7.76
N GLN A 109 -3.84 -18.18 7.25
CA GLN A 109 -2.59 -17.94 7.96
C GLN A 109 -2.82 -17.15 9.25
N SER A 110 -3.72 -16.16 9.24
CA SER A 110 -4.05 -15.39 10.44
C SER A 110 -4.72 -16.26 11.51
N GLY A 111 -5.69 -17.10 11.12
CA GLY A 111 -6.34 -18.04 12.04
C GLY A 111 -5.36 -19.09 12.59
N ALA A 112 -4.46 -19.61 11.75
CA ALA A 112 -3.42 -20.54 12.18
C ALA A 112 -2.42 -19.89 13.15
N ALA A 113 -2.05 -18.63 12.93
CA ALA A 113 -1.16 -17.88 13.82
C ALA A 113 -1.82 -17.56 15.17
N GLU A 114 -3.10 -17.19 15.17
CA GLU A 114 -3.88 -16.98 16.40
C GLU A 114 -4.02 -18.28 17.20
N LEU A 115 -4.34 -19.39 16.51
CA LEU A 115 -4.40 -20.71 17.14
C LEU A 115 -3.03 -21.10 17.71
N SER A 116 -1.94 -20.88 16.97
CA SER A 116 -0.57 -21.18 17.43
C SER A 116 -0.19 -20.34 18.66
N LYS A 117 -0.59 -19.07 18.73
CA LYS A 117 -0.40 -18.24 19.93
C LYS A 117 -1.20 -18.77 21.11
N ALA A 118 -2.48 -19.07 20.91
CA ALA A 118 -3.33 -19.62 21.96
C ALA A 118 -2.82 -20.98 22.45
N VAL A 119 -2.40 -21.86 21.54
CA VAL A 119 -1.81 -23.17 21.85
C VAL A 119 -0.47 -23.01 22.55
N GLY A 120 0.43 -22.14 22.08
CA GLY A 120 1.70 -21.86 22.75
C GLY A 120 1.51 -21.30 24.17
N GLU A 121 0.53 -20.42 24.37
CA GLU A 121 0.15 -19.91 25.69
C GLU A 121 -0.44 -21.02 26.59
N LEU A 122 -1.21 -21.96 26.02
CA LEU A 122 -1.73 -23.15 26.71
C LEU A 122 -0.65 -24.20 26.98
N GLU A 123 0.36 -24.36 26.12
CA GLU A 123 1.48 -25.31 26.25
C GLU A 123 2.48 -24.86 27.30
N ILE A 124 2.70 -23.55 27.46
CA ILE A 124 3.38 -22.98 28.64
C ILE A 124 2.63 -23.38 29.94
N GLY A 125 1.33 -23.71 29.86
CA GLY A 125 0.54 -24.14 31.02
C GLY A 125 0.50 -25.65 31.29
N ARG A 126 0.87 -26.54 30.35
CA ARG A 126 0.50 -27.98 30.46
C ARG A 126 1.60 -29.02 30.35
N SER A 127 2.86 -28.68 30.08
CA SER A 127 3.89 -29.73 29.94
C SER A 127 5.23 -29.34 30.56
N PHE A 128 5.23 -29.04 31.86
CA PHE A 128 6.45 -29.12 32.67
C PHE A 128 6.31 -30.29 33.65
N GLU A 129 6.81 -31.45 33.26
CA GLU A 129 7.11 -32.50 34.22
C GLU A 129 8.47 -32.16 34.85
N ILE A 130 8.45 -31.75 36.12
CA ILE A 130 9.66 -31.39 36.86
C ILE A 130 10.45 -32.69 37.12
N LEU A 131 11.40 -33.00 36.24
CA LEU A 131 12.24 -34.19 36.38
C LEU A 131 13.19 -34.10 37.60
N VAL A 132 13.64 -32.87 37.90
CA VAL A 132 14.49 -32.56 39.07
C VAL A 132 14.14 -31.17 39.59
N SER A 133 13.94 -31.05 40.91
CA SER A 133 13.75 -29.75 41.57
C SER A 133 15.01 -28.88 41.48
N PRO A 134 14.89 -27.57 41.24
CA PRO A 134 16.03 -26.67 41.15
C PRO A 134 16.83 -26.68 42.45
N SER A 135 18.12 -27.03 42.37
CA SER A 135 19.02 -26.96 43.50
C SER A 135 19.46 -25.51 43.72
N LEU A 136 19.43 -25.08 44.98
CA LEU A 136 20.00 -23.80 45.38
C LEU A 136 21.53 -23.85 45.14
N PRO A 137 22.13 -22.80 44.57
CA PRO A 137 23.56 -22.75 44.38
C PRO A 137 24.24 -22.74 45.75
N LEU A 138 25.07 -23.76 46.01
CA LEU A 138 25.84 -23.89 47.26
C LEU A 138 26.88 -22.78 47.43
N THR A 139 27.23 -22.10 46.34
CA THR A 139 28.19 -21.00 46.31
C THR A 139 27.58 -19.79 45.61
N PRO A 140 27.86 -18.57 46.08
CA PRO A 140 27.38 -17.35 45.45
C PRO A 140 27.96 -17.24 44.03
N VAL A 141 27.08 -17.03 43.05
CA VAL A 141 27.42 -16.91 41.62
C VAL A 141 28.16 -15.60 41.31
N SER A 142 27.98 -14.57 42.14
CA SER A 142 28.68 -13.29 42.02
C SER A 142 28.53 -12.43 43.28
N PRO A 143 29.40 -11.42 43.52
CA PRO A 143 30.76 -11.26 43.00
C PRO A 143 31.80 -11.99 43.88
N ASP A 144 32.97 -12.30 43.31
CA ASP A 144 34.10 -12.90 44.01
C ASP A 144 34.65 -11.96 45.09
N ARG A 145 34.15 -12.10 46.32
CA ARG A 145 34.52 -11.24 47.47
C ARG A 145 36.03 -11.14 47.69
N LYS A 146 36.77 -12.23 47.43
CA LYS A 146 38.24 -12.26 47.54
C LYS A 146 38.90 -11.33 46.52
N LYS A 147 38.43 -11.32 45.27
CA LYS A 147 38.97 -10.45 44.21
C LYS A 147 38.68 -8.98 44.52
N ALA A 148 37.46 -8.68 44.97
CA ALA A 148 37.07 -7.32 45.38
C ALA A 148 37.93 -6.81 46.54
N LEU A 149 38.20 -7.65 47.55
CA LEU A 149 39.05 -7.29 48.69
C LEU A 149 40.50 -7.05 48.27
N CYS A 150 41.08 -7.93 47.44
CA CYS A 150 42.45 -7.75 46.95
C CYS A 150 42.60 -6.45 46.12
N LEU A 151 41.64 -6.17 45.24
CA LEU A 151 41.64 -4.92 44.45
C LEU A 151 41.48 -3.69 45.34
N GLY A 152 40.56 -3.73 46.31
CA GLY A 152 40.37 -2.64 47.26
C GLY A 152 41.61 -2.37 48.12
N ALA A 153 42.28 -3.42 48.60
CA ALA A 153 43.51 -3.29 49.37
C ALA A 153 44.66 -2.69 48.56
N LEU A 154 44.81 -3.11 47.30
CA LEU A 154 45.84 -2.60 46.40
C LEU A 154 45.61 -1.12 46.08
N VAL A 155 44.37 -0.75 45.74
CA VAL A 155 44.01 0.66 45.46
C VAL A 155 44.17 1.52 46.72
N GLY A 156 43.72 1.04 47.87
CA GLY A 156 43.87 1.74 49.14
C GLY A 156 45.32 2.00 49.53
N LEU A 157 46.21 1.02 49.30
CA LEU A 157 47.64 1.17 49.56
C LEU A 157 48.25 2.25 48.65
N VAL A 158 47.96 2.20 47.34
CA VAL A 158 48.44 3.21 46.38
C VAL A 158 47.94 4.60 46.77
N LEU A 159 46.65 4.75 47.07
CA LEU A 159 46.08 6.02 47.50
C LEU A 159 46.67 6.51 48.82
N GLY A 160 46.96 5.61 49.76
CA GLY A 160 47.62 5.97 51.02
C GLY A 160 49.02 6.55 50.80
N ILE A 161 49.82 5.94 49.94
CA ILE A 161 51.15 6.45 49.57
C ILE A 161 51.03 7.83 48.94
N VAL A 162 50.14 7.98 47.94
CA VAL A 162 49.89 9.26 47.27
C VAL A 162 49.43 10.32 48.27
N ALA A 163 48.54 9.97 49.20
CA ALA A 163 48.04 10.89 50.21
C ALA A 163 49.15 11.40 51.15
N VAL A 164 50.12 10.55 51.52
CA VAL A 164 51.29 10.97 52.30
C VAL A 164 52.13 11.97 51.53
N PHE A 165 52.43 11.74 50.25
CA PHE A 165 53.17 12.70 49.44
C PHE A 165 52.44 14.03 49.27
N VAL A 166 51.12 14.00 49.09
CA VAL A 166 50.31 15.22 49.01
C VAL A 166 50.29 15.96 50.35
N ALA A 167 50.18 15.24 51.46
CA ALA A 167 50.23 15.82 52.80
C ALA A 167 51.60 16.46 53.07
N GLU A 168 52.69 15.80 52.69
CA GLU A 168 54.05 16.32 52.84
C GLU A 168 54.29 17.55 51.95
N TYR A 169 53.81 17.54 50.70
CA TYR A 169 53.91 18.69 49.81
C TYR A 169 53.06 19.89 50.26
N ALA A 170 51.92 19.62 50.93
CA ALA A 170 51.08 20.66 51.50
C ALA A 170 51.63 21.22 52.82
N ASP A 171 52.45 20.44 53.53
CA ASP A 171 53.18 20.89 54.71
C ASP A 171 54.30 21.86 54.29
N ARG A 172 54.36 23.02 54.93
CA ARG A 172 55.37 24.07 54.65
C ARG A 172 56.43 24.15 55.75
N SER A 173 56.49 23.17 56.64
CA SER A 173 57.49 23.11 57.69
C SER A 173 58.83 22.69 57.13
N LEU A 174 59.87 23.48 57.40
CA LEU A 174 61.26 23.11 57.13
C LEU A 174 61.70 22.07 58.17
N LYS A 175 62.03 20.85 57.74
CA LYS A 175 62.34 19.72 58.64
C LYS A 175 63.83 19.38 58.68
N SER A 176 64.61 19.75 57.66
CA SER A 176 66.06 19.56 57.65
C SER A 176 66.83 20.89 57.68
N ILE A 177 68.10 20.81 58.09
CA ILE A 177 69.02 21.96 58.13
C ILE A 177 69.28 22.44 56.71
N GLU A 178 69.50 21.50 55.79
CA GLU A 178 69.75 21.75 54.37
C GLU A 178 68.55 22.44 53.70
N GLU A 179 67.32 22.01 54.01
CA GLU A 179 66.10 22.61 53.50
C GLU A 179 65.93 24.06 53.99
N ALA A 180 66.32 24.32 55.24
CA ALA A 180 66.29 25.67 55.81
C ALA A 180 67.35 26.60 55.21
N GLU A 181 68.57 26.10 54.99
CA GLU A 181 69.64 26.86 54.31
C GLU A 181 69.30 27.17 52.86
N GLU A 182 68.73 26.21 52.12
CA GLU A 182 68.32 26.38 50.73
C GLU A 182 67.14 27.35 50.60
N TYR A 183 66.13 27.25 51.49
CA TYR A 183 64.95 28.13 51.44
C TYR A 183 65.23 29.56 51.90
N LEU A 184 66.10 29.74 52.89
CA LEU A 184 66.42 31.06 53.47
C LEU A 184 67.67 31.71 52.87
N GLU A 185 68.46 30.97 52.07
CA GLU A 185 69.74 31.38 51.48
C GLU A 185 70.76 31.90 52.52
N LEU A 186 70.67 31.40 53.77
CA LEU A 186 71.48 31.84 54.90
C LEU A 186 72.13 30.64 55.60
N PRO A 187 73.41 30.72 56.01
CA PRO A 187 74.07 29.63 56.73
C PRO A 187 73.48 29.45 58.13
N VAL A 188 73.23 28.20 58.54
CA VAL A 188 72.69 27.89 59.87
C VAL A 188 73.76 28.09 60.94
N LEU A 189 73.48 28.99 61.89
CA LEU A 189 74.43 29.39 62.95
C LEU A 189 74.40 28.48 64.18
N GLY A 190 73.39 27.62 64.32
CA GLY A 190 73.25 26.67 65.42
C GLY A 190 71.85 26.08 65.52
N THR A 191 71.70 24.90 66.11
CA THR A 191 70.42 24.20 66.30
C THR A 191 69.98 24.25 67.77
N ILE A 192 68.67 24.43 67.99
CA ILE A 192 68.08 24.34 69.34
C ILE A 192 67.58 22.90 69.51
N PRO A 193 68.08 22.14 70.49
CA PRO A 193 67.61 20.77 70.71
C PRO A 193 66.14 20.76 71.14
N PRO A 194 65.34 19.80 70.65
CA PRO A 194 63.94 19.69 71.07
C PRO A 194 63.87 19.38 72.57
N ILE A 195 62.88 19.99 73.24
CA ILE A 195 62.65 19.77 74.66
C ILE A 195 61.87 18.46 74.82
N GLU A 196 62.47 17.43 75.43
CA GLU A 196 61.75 16.23 75.84
C GLU A 196 60.73 16.58 76.93
N GLN A 197 59.45 16.46 76.63
CA GLN A 197 58.40 16.45 77.64
C GLN A 197 58.11 15.00 78.05
N SER A 198 58.43 14.68 79.30
CA SER A 198 58.10 13.42 79.98
C SER A 198 56.62 13.31 80.30
#